data_AF-A9DC28-F1
#
_entry.id   AF-A9DC28-F1
#
_cell.length_a   1.000
_cell.length_b   1.000
_cell.length_c   1.000
_cell.angle_alpha   90.00
_cell.angle_beta   90.00
_cell.angle_gamma   90.00
#
_symmetry.space_group_name_H-M   'P 1'
#
loop_
_entity.id
_entity.type
_entity.pdbx_description
1 polymer ?
#
loop_
_entity_poly.entity_id
_entity_poly.type
_entity_poly.pdbx_seq_one_letter_code
_entity_poly.pdbx_strand_id
1 'polypeptide(L)'
;MAKRTKETGFDEGGQSAYEAAFVPRENPMLDRVKLGEGGRLVIPAAMREALGVKPGDEMALEVVDGELKIKSYMAVIRELQDEFNRLVPAGEDVVDDFLRERREDQKRSDERFDRLHQEGTRLKDGNE
;
A
#
# COMPACT_ATOMS: atom_id res chain seq x y z
N MET A 1 12.86 -36.15 33.82
CA MET A 1 12.00 -34.98 33.55
C MET A 1 12.46 -34.35 32.23
N ALA A 2 11.76 -34.65 31.14
CA ALA A 2 12.11 -34.14 29.81
C ALA A 2 11.42 -32.78 29.59
N LYS A 3 12.21 -31.73 29.35
CA LYS A 3 11.70 -30.40 29.00
C LYS A 3 11.16 -30.46 27.56
N ARG A 4 9.85 -30.22 27.41
CA ARG A 4 9.20 -29.94 26.12
C ARG A 4 9.81 -28.68 25.53
N THR A 5 10.46 -28.80 24.38
CA THR A 5 10.77 -27.68 23.49
C THR A 5 9.47 -27.16 22.91
N LYS A 6 9.19 -25.87 23.10
CA LYS A 6 8.04 -25.19 22.49
C LYS A 6 8.20 -25.26 20.97
N GLU A 7 7.28 -25.95 20.31
CA GLU A 7 7.07 -25.83 18.88
C GLU A 7 6.76 -24.37 18.57
N THR A 8 7.58 -23.76 17.72
CA THR A 8 7.36 -22.42 17.17
C THR A 8 6.05 -22.46 16.39
N GLY A 9 5.04 -21.76 16.88
CA GLY A 9 3.76 -21.62 16.19
C GLY A 9 3.92 -20.89 14.86
N PHE A 10 3.12 -21.32 13.88
CA PHE A 10 2.74 -20.62 12.66
C PHE A 10 3.88 -19.82 11.98
N ASP A 11 4.74 -20.53 11.26
CA ASP A 11 5.60 -19.91 10.25
C ASP A 11 4.73 -19.66 9.01
N GLU A 12 4.09 -18.49 8.96
CA GLU A 12 3.58 -17.97 7.69
C GLU A 12 4.80 -17.67 6.84
N GLY A 13 5.25 -18.68 6.07
CA GLY A 13 6.10 -18.43 4.92
C GLY A 13 5.47 -17.26 4.18
N GLY A 14 6.16 -16.11 4.21
CA GLY A 14 5.59 -14.85 3.73
C GLY A 14 4.94 -15.09 2.39
N GLN A 15 3.71 -14.61 2.22
CA GLN A 15 3.00 -14.73 0.95
C GLN A 15 3.97 -14.37 -0.16
N SER A 16 4.26 -15.31 -1.06
CA SER A 16 5.13 -15.04 -2.20
C SER A 16 4.58 -13.79 -2.87
N ALA A 17 5.39 -12.73 -2.94
CA ALA A 17 4.98 -11.48 -3.58
C ALA A 17 4.36 -11.85 -4.92
N TYR A 18 3.07 -11.55 -5.07
CA TYR A 18 2.34 -11.88 -6.28
C TYR A 18 2.91 -10.95 -7.36
N GLU A 19 3.90 -11.43 -8.10
CA GLU A 19 4.55 -10.65 -9.15
C GLU A 19 3.59 -10.53 -10.35
N ALA A 20 2.58 -9.67 -10.21
CA ALA A 20 2.12 -8.84 -11.31
C ALA A 20 3.22 -7.81 -11.61
N ALA A 21 4.39 -8.30 -12.00
CA ALA A 21 5.54 -7.48 -12.34
C ALA A 21 5.29 -6.95 -13.75
N PHE A 22 4.92 -5.68 -13.82
CA PHE A 22 5.06 -4.93 -15.07
C PHE A 22 6.54 -4.97 -15.46
N VAL A 23 6.83 -5.55 -16.62
CA VAL A 23 8.18 -5.55 -17.18
C VAL A 23 8.22 -4.46 -18.24
N PRO A 24 9.01 -3.38 -18.06
CA PRO A 24 9.17 -2.36 -19.08
C PRO A 24 9.66 -3.01 -20.38
N ARG A 25 8.99 -2.72 -21.49
CA ARG A 25 9.41 -3.18 -22.82
C ARG A 25 9.99 -2.01 -23.59
N GLU A 26 11.14 -2.20 -24.22
CA GLU A 26 11.76 -1.19 -25.09
C GLU A 26 10.95 -0.96 -26.37
N ASN A 27 10.29 -2.00 -26.89
CA ASN A 27 9.47 -1.91 -28.10
C ASN A 27 7.98 -1.98 -27.76
N PRO A 28 7.15 -1.06 -28.30
CA PRO A 28 5.72 -1.07 -28.06
C PRO A 28 5.06 -2.28 -28.74
N MET A 29 4.11 -2.90 -28.04
CA MET A 29 3.22 -3.89 -28.65
C MET A 29 2.09 -3.16 -29.37
N LEU A 30 1.93 -3.43 -30.66
CA LEU A 30 0.84 -2.88 -31.47
C LEU A 30 0.00 -4.02 -32.03
N ASP A 31 -1.31 -3.97 -31.82
CA ASP A 31 -2.26 -4.89 -32.40
C ASP A 31 -3.53 -4.13 -32.79
N ARG A 32 -4.21 -4.58 -33.84
CA ARG A 32 -5.43 -3.96 -34.35
C ARG A 32 -6.64 -4.66 -33.77
N VAL A 33 -7.33 -3.99 -32.86
CA VAL A 33 -8.59 -4.46 -32.27
C VAL A 33 -9.78 -3.69 -32.84
N LYS A 34 -10.93 -4.36 -32.90
CA LYS A 34 -12.21 -3.71 -33.25
C LYS A 34 -12.92 -3.27 -31.98
N LEU A 35 -13.57 -2.10 -32.04
CA LEU A 35 -14.49 -1.66 -31.01
C LEU A 35 -15.83 -2.38 -31.20
N GLY A 36 -16.28 -3.10 -30.17
CA GLY A 36 -17.58 -3.76 -30.19
C GLY A 36 -18.74 -2.77 -30.03
N GLU A 37 -19.96 -3.22 -30.31
CA GLU A 37 -21.18 -2.39 -30.31
C GLU A 37 -21.47 -1.68 -28.98
N GLY A 38 -20.96 -2.22 -27.86
CA GLY A 38 -21.08 -1.61 -26.53
C GLY A 38 -19.88 -0.75 -26.10
N GLY A 39 -19.00 -0.35 -27.01
CA GLY A 39 -17.78 0.40 -26.68
C GLY A 39 -16.71 -0.45 -25.98
N ARG A 40 -16.83 -1.78 -26.03
CA ARG A 40 -15.87 -2.71 -25.44
C ARG A 40 -14.76 -3.02 -26.44
N LEU A 41 -13.53 -3.04 -25.97
CA LEU A 41 -12.38 -3.57 -26.69
C LEU A 41 -11.86 -4.81 -25.98
N VAL A 42 -11.26 -5.73 -26.73
CA VAL A 42 -10.61 -6.92 -26.17
C VAL A 42 -9.12 -6.66 -26.15
N ILE A 43 -8.50 -6.78 -24.98
CA ILE A 43 -7.04 -6.74 -24.85
C ILE A 43 -6.49 -8.14 -25.21
N PRO A 44 -5.67 -8.28 -26.26
CA PRO A 44 -5.07 -9.56 -26.63
C PRO A 44 -4.29 -10.20 -25.48
N ALA A 45 -4.22 -11.54 -25.48
CA ALA A 45 -3.59 -12.30 -24.38
C ALA A 45 -2.15 -11.84 -24.08
N ALA A 46 -1.32 -11.69 -25.11
CA ALA A 46 0.08 -11.27 -24.95
C ALA A 46 0.21 -9.84 -24.37
N MET A 47 -0.75 -8.94 -24.63
CA MET A 47 -0.77 -7.60 -24.04
C MET A 47 -1.24 -7.63 -22.58
N ARG A 48 -2.20 -8.49 -22.23
CA ARG A 48 -2.62 -8.68 -20.82
C ARG A 48 -1.45 -9.19 -19.96
N GLU A 49 -0.68 -10.15 -20.48
CA GLU A 49 0.53 -10.65 -19.82
C GLU A 49 1.57 -9.56 -19.65
N ALA A 50 1.81 -8.74 -20.68
CA ALA A 50 2.75 -7.62 -20.61
C ALA A 50 2.35 -6.54 -19.59
N LEU A 51 1.05 -6.29 -19.46
CA LEU A 51 0.49 -5.38 -18.45
C LEU A 51 0.47 -6.00 -17.04
N GLY A 52 0.70 -7.32 -16.92
CA GLY A 52 0.64 -8.04 -15.66
C GLY A 52 -0.76 -8.13 -15.06
N VAL A 53 -1.81 -8.14 -15.89
CA VAL A 53 -3.22 -8.06 -15.43
C VAL A 53 -4.00 -9.35 -15.65
N LYS A 54 -4.93 -9.63 -14.74
CA LYS A 54 -5.81 -10.80 -14.73
C LYS A 54 -7.28 -10.36 -14.76
N PRO A 55 -8.20 -11.26 -15.17
CA PRO A 55 -9.63 -10.98 -15.08
C PRO A 55 -10.03 -10.63 -13.64
N GLY A 56 -10.68 -9.49 -13.44
CA GLY A 56 -11.06 -8.98 -12.13
C GLY A 56 -10.15 -7.88 -11.59
N ASP A 57 -8.98 -7.65 -12.20
CA ASP A 57 -8.11 -6.56 -11.80
C ASP A 57 -8.69 -5.20 -12.21
N GLU A 58 -8.43 -4.19 -11.38
CA GLU A 58 -8.79 -2.81 -11.66
C GLU A 58 -7.80 -2.16 -12.63
N MET A 59 -8.34 -1.41 -13.58
CA MET A 59 -7.59 -0.73 -14.63
C MET A 59 -7.80 0.78 -14.54
N ALA A 60 -6.72 1.54 -14.65
CA ALA A 60 -6.77 2.98 -14.84
C ALA A 60 -6.79 3.31 -16.34
N LEU A 61 -7.73 4.14 -16.75
CA LEU A 61 -7.85 4.64 -18.11
C LEU A 61 -7.67 6.15 -18.10
N GLU A 62 -6.80 6.66 -18.96
CA GLU A 62 -6.53 8.08 -19.11
C GLU A 62 -6.51 8.42 -20.60
N VAL A 63 -7.07 9.56 -20.98
CA VAL A 63 -6.98 10.08 -22.35
C VAL A 63 -6.02 11.26 -22.36
N VAL A 64 -4.89 11.11 -23.05
CA VAL A 64 -3.85 12.14 -23.18
C VAL A 64 -3.46 12.25 -24.65
N ASP A 65 -3.49 13.47 -25.19
CA ASP A 65 -3.12 13.75 -26.60
C ASP A 65 -3.90 12.93 -27.65
N GLY A 66 -5.13 12.54 -27.32
CA GLY A 66 -5.98 11.71 -28.19
C GLY A 66 -5.69 10.21 -28.11
N GLU A 67 -4.78 9.78 -27.22
CA GLU A 67 -4.46 8.38 -26.96
C GLU A 67 -5.14 7.90 -25.68
N LEU A 68 -5.75 6.71 -25.73
CA LEU A 68 -6.24 6.02 -24.54
C LEU A 68 -5.08 5.22 -23.91
N LYS A 69 -4.54 5.75 -22.81
CA LYS A 69 -3.53 5.07 -21.99
C LYS A 69 -4.24 4.17 -20.99
N ILE A 70 -3.87 2.89 -21.00
CA ILE A 70 -4.43 1.88 -20.11
C ILE A 70 -3.29 1.36 -19.23
N LYS A 71 -3.45 1.47 -17.91
CA LYS A 71 -2.51 0.96 -16.91
C LYS A 71 -3.24 0.06 -15.92
N SER A 72 -2.55 -0.90 -15.30
CA SER A 72 -3.11 -1.55 -14.11
C SER A 72 -3.13 -0.54 -12.96
N TYR A 73 -4.12 -0.63 -12.08
CA TYR A 73 -4.21 0.31 -10.95
C TYR A 73 -2.95 0.25 -10.06
N MET A 74 -2.40 -0.94 -9.85
CA MET A 74 -1.14 -1.13 -9.13
C MET A 74 0.08 -0.52 -9.84
N ALA A 75 0.08 -0.42 -11.17
CA ALA A 75 1.14 0.30 -11.88
C ALA A 75 1.07 1.82 -11.60
N VAL A 76 -0.14 2.39 -11.56
CA VAL A 76 -0.33 3.80 -11.20
C VAL A 76 0.15 4.07 -9.78
N ILE A 77 -0.20 3.21 -8.82
CA ILE A 77 0.27 3.35 -7.43
C ILE A 77 1.80 3.35 -7.38
N ARG A 78 2.46 2.41 -8.07
CA ARG A 78 3.93 2.31 -8.10
C ARG A 78 4.57 3.55 -8.72
N GLU A 79 4.03 4.04 -9.84
CA GLU A 79 4.54 5.25 -10.50
C GLU A 79 4.45 6.48 -9.59
N LEU A 80 3.32 6.64 -8.89
CA LEU A 80 3.15 7.70 -7.91
C LEU A 80 4.13 7.54 -6.74
N GLN A 81 4.26 6.32 -6.19
CA GLN A 81 5.22 6.04 -5.12
C GLN A 81 6.66 6.40 -5.54
N ASP A 82 7.07 6.02 -6.74
CA ASP A 82 8.39 6.35 -7.28
C ASP A 82 8.58 7.86 -7.49
N GLU A 83 7.54 8.57 -7.93
CA GLU A 83 7.56 10.02 -8.07
C GLU A 83 7.71 10.72 -6.70
N PHE A 84 6.92 10.33 -5.72
CA PHE A 84 6.98 10.89 -4.37
C PHE A 84 8.28 10.54 -3.65
N ASN A 85 8.82 9.33 -3.84
CA ASN A 85 10.11 8.92 -3.26
C ASN A 85 11.27 9.81 -3.71
N ARG A 86 11.19 10.43 -4.90
CA ARG A 86 12.22 11.39 -5.37
C ARG A 86 12.19 12.71 -4.61
N LEU A 87 11.08 13.03 -3.94
CA LEU A 87 10.93 14.23 -3.13
C LEU A 87 11.40 14.01 -1.68
N VAL A 88 11.56 12.75 -1.26
CA VAL A 88 12.05 12.39 0.07
C VAL A 88 13.57 12.57 0.12
N PRO A 89 14.12 13.31 1.12
CA PRO A 89 15.56 13.44 1.29
C PRO A 89 16.23 12.07 1.47
N ALA A 90 17.44 11.93 0.92
CA ALA A 90 18.17 10.66 1.00
C ALA A 90 18.50 10.28 2.44
N GLY A 91 18.13 9.05 2.83
CA GLY A 91 18.41 8.50 4.16
C GLY A 91 17.39 8.86 5.24
N GLU A 92 16.30 9.55 4.89
CA GLU A 92 15.17 9.78 5.79
C GLU A 92 14.10 8.70 5.62
N ASP A 93 13.66 8.13 6.75
CA ASP A 93 12.46 7.30 6.80
C ASP A 93 11.31 8.12 7.37
N VAL A 94 10.57 8.76 6.47
CA VAL A 94 9.45 9.64 6.82
C VAL A 94 8.36 8.88 7.58
N VAL A 95 8.20 7.58 7.31
CA VAL A 95 7.18 6.75 7.96
C VAL A 95 7.59 6.45 9.39
N ASP A 96 8.81 5.99 9.60
CA ASP A 96 9.30 5.69 10.95
C ASP A 96 9.40 6.95 11.81
N ASP A 97 9.82 8.08 11.24
CA ASP A 97 9.84 9.36 11.94
C ASP A 97 8.44 9.81 12.37
N PHE A 98 7.46 9.73 11.46
CA PHE A 98 6.06 10.01 11.78
C PHE A 98 5.50 9.05 12.85
N LEU A 99 5.78 7.75 12.74
CA LEU A 99 5.33 6.76 13.72
C LEU A 99 5.96 6.98 15.09
N ARG A 100 7.23 7.39 15.15
CA ARG A 100 7.91 7.76 16.39
C ARG A 100 7.21 8.94 17.05
N GLU A 101 6.97 10.02 16.31
CA GLU A 101 6.23 11.20 16.80
C GLU A 101 4.84 10.81 17.33
N ARG A 102 4.11 9.98 16.58
CA ARG A 102 2.77 9.52 17.01
C ARG A 102 2.79 8.72 18.31
N ARG A 103 3.80 7.88 18.52
CA ARG A 103 3.94 7.11 19.76
C ARG A 103 4.31 8.01 20.95
N GLU A 104 5.16 9.01 20.73
CA GLU A 104 5.51 9.99 21.76
C GLU A 104 4.32 10.86 22.16
N ASP A 105 3.51 11.29 21.19
CA ASP A 105 2.27 12.01 21.44
C ASP A 105 1.27 11.19 22.25
N GLN A 106 1.08 9.92 21.90
CA GLN A 106 0.22 9.01 22.65
C GLN A 106 0.69 8.89 24.10
N LYS A 107 1.97 8.66 24.33
CA LYS A 107 2.54 8.57 25.68
C LYS A 107 2.30 9.84 26.49
N ARG A 108 2.52 11.01 25.89
CA ARG A 108 2.27 12.31 26.56
C ARG A 108 0.79 12.50 26.91
N SER A 109 -0.11 12.06 26.03
CA SER A 109 -1.55 12.11 26.28
C SER A 109 -1.97 11.19 27.43
N ASP A 110 -1.45 9.97 27.45
CA ASP A 110 -1.73 8.98 28.51
C ASP A 110 -1.23 9.48 29.87
N GLU A 111 0.01 9.97 29.94
CA GLU A 111 0.59 10.56 31.17
C GLU A 111 -0.24 11.75 31.68
N ARG A 112 -0.79 12.56 30.77
CA ARG A 112 -1.66 13.68 31.13
C ARG A 112 -3.02 13.21 31.66
N PHE A 113 -3.60 12.18 31.05
CA PHE A 113 -4.86 11.58 31.50
C PHE A 113 -4.72 10.96 32.89
N ASP A 114 -3.63 10.20 33.12
CA ASP A 114 -3.33 9.59 34.42
C ASP A 114 -3.21 10.65 35.52
N ARG A 115 -2.53 11.77 35.23
CA ARG A 115 -2.40 12.89 36.17
C ARG A 115 -3.75 13.48 36.54
N LEU A 116 -4.59 13.79 35.56
CA LEU A 116 -5.93 14.34 35.78
C LEU A 116 -6.82 13.37 36.56
N HIS A 117 -6.68 12.06 36.31
CA HIS A 117 -7.37 11.03 37.09
C HIS A 117 -6.97 11.05 38.56
N GLN A 118 -5.66 11.14 38.85
CA GLN A 118 -5.14 11.21 40.22
C GLN A 118 -5.57 12.50 40.95
N GLU A 119 -5.61 13.63 40.25
CA GLU A 119 -6.09 14.89 40.82
C GLU A 119 -7.60 14.81 41.12
N GLY A 120 -8.37 14.21 40.22
CA GLY A 120 -9.81 14.01 40.38
C GLY A 120 -10.16 13.06 41.54
N THR A 121 -9.43 11.96 41.73
CA THR A 121 -9.64 11.07 42.87
C THR A 121 -9.31 11.75 44.19
N ARG A 122 -8.19 12.49 44.28
CA ARG A 122 -7.82 13.25 45.48
C ARG A 122 -8.85 14.32 45.88
N LEU A 123 -9.42 15.02 44.91
CA LEU A 123 -10.48 16.02 45.17
C LEU A 123 -11.78 15.38 45.67
N LYS A 124 -12.06 14.14 45.26
CA LYS A 124 -13.25 13.40 45.70
C LYS A 124 -13.10 12.88 47.14
N ASP A 125 -11.92 12.36 47.48
CA ASP A 125 -11.62 11.80 48.81
C ASP A 125 -11.46 12.89 49.90
N GLY A 126 -11.13 14.13 49.52
CA GLY A 126 -10.99 15.26 50.45
C GLY A 126 -12.27 16.04 50.74
N ASN A 127 -13.41 15.61 50.18
CA ASN A 127 -14.72 16.28 50.31
C ASN A 127 -15.77 15.39 51.02
N GLU A 128 -15.35 14.25 51.58
CA GLU A 128 -16.09 13.44 52.59
C GLU A 128 -15.67 13.81 54.01
#